data_AF-A0A847MG68-F1
#
_entry.id   AF-A0A847MG68-F1
#
_cell.length_a   1.000
_cell.length_b   1.000
_cell.length_c   1.000
_cell.angle_alpha   90.00
_cell.angle_beta   90.00
_cell.angle_gamma   90.00
#
_symmetry.space_group_name_H-M   'P 1'
#
loop_
_entity.id
_entity.type
_entity.pdbx_description
1 polymer ?
#
loop_
_entity_poly.entity_id
_entity_poly.type
_entity_poly.pdbx_seq_one_letter_code
_entity_poly.pdbx_strand_id
1 'polypeptide(L)'
;RFLEEELRLKVNKEKSAVDRPWKLKFLGFSFYWKKDGTGIRVHPKSVKKLKAKLKAVTGRSNAKGVKKRIVRLRQIITGWVNYFGIADMGRTVKELDEWLRRRIRMCYWKRWKKVKTRYDNLVKLGIDEHKAREYSNTRKGYWRISNSPILTRALTNEWLKKQGFPTITERYLLVH
;
A
#
# COMPACT_ATOMS: atom_id res chain seq x y z
N ARG A 1 33.18 23.72 12.82
CA ARG A 1 33.74 24.59 13.86
C ARG A 1 32.88 24.57 15.12
N PHE A 2 31.76 25.30 15.22
CA PHE A 2 30.89 25.31 16.41
C PHE A 2 30.49 23.92 16.97
N LEU A 3 29.94 23.03 16.15
CA LEU A 3 29.48 21.71 16.60
C LEU A 3 30.59 20.80 17.14
N GLU A 4 31.75 20.78 16.49
CA GLU A 4 32.85 19.85 16.82
C GLU A 4 33.82 20.45 17.85
N GLU A 5 34.03 21.77 17.85
CA GLU A 5 35.00 22.44 18.72
C GLU A 5 34.36 22.90 20.05
N GLU A 6 33.23 23.60 20.01
CA GLU A 6 32.59 24.15 21.22
C GLU A 6 31.69 23.11 21.89
N LEU A 7 30.76 22.52 21.13
CA LEU A 7 29.80 21.55 21.66
C LEU A 7 30.35 20.12 21.74
N ARG A 8 31.54 19.87 21.17
CA ARG A 8 32.24 18.57 21.16
C ARG A 8 31.38 17.41 20.63
N LEU A 9 30.51 17.67 19.65
CA LEU A 9 29.67 16.67 18.99
C LEU A 9 30.30 16.20 17.67
N LYS A 10 30.26 14.88 17.41
CA LYS A 10 30.79 14.30 16.17
C LYS A 10 29.78 14.34 15.02
N VAL A 11 30.15 14.91 13.88
CA VAL A 11 29.31 14.91 12.67
C VAL A 11 29.32 13.54 11.99
N ASN A 12 28.14 13.02 11.67
CA ASN A 12 28.02 11.79 10.90
C ASN A 12 28.16 12.07 9.40
N LYS A 13 29.33 11.76 8.84
CA LYS A 13 29.67 11.99 7.42
C LYS A 13 28.89 11.11 6.43
N GLU A 14 28.32 9.99 6.88
CA GLU A 14 27.48 9.13 6.02
C GLU A 14 26.07 9.70 5.82
N LYS A 15 25.55 10.42 6.82
CA LYS A 15 24.21 11.05 6.78
C LYS A 15 24.26 12.47 6.25
N SER A 16 25.37 13.18 6.48
CA SER A 16 25.55 14.57 6.08
C SER A 16 26.04 14.62 4.65
N ALA A 17 25.30 15.29 3.77
CA ALA A 17 25.64 15.38 2.35
C ALA A 17 25.30 16.77 1.80
N VAL A 18 26.17 17.27 0.92
CA VAL A 18 25.90 18.47 0.12
C VAL A 18 25.40 18.00 -1.24
N ASP A 19 24.08 18.05 -1.44
CA ASP A 19 23.43 17.71 -2.71
C ASP A 19 22.14 18.53 -2.87
N ARG A 20 21.51 18.43 -4.04
CA ARG A 20 20.26 19.12 -4.37
C ARG A 20 19.12 18.67 -3.44
N PRO A 21 18.23 19.57 -2.98
CA PRO A 21 17.15 19.24 -2.03
C PRO A 21 16.24 18.08 -2.47
N TRP A 22 16.00 17.92 -3.77
CA TRP A 22 15.16 16.85 -4.33
C TRP A 22 15.81 15.46 -4.36
N LYS A 23 17.11 15.37 -4.12
CA LYS A 23 17.83 14.09 -3.92
C LYS A 23 18.00 13.75 -2.45
N LEU A 24 17.92 14.76 -1.57
CA LEU A 24 18.05 14.59 -0.13
C LEU A 24 16.72 14.18 0.52
N LYS A 25 16.86 13.55 1.68
CA LYS A 25 15.74 13.19 2.56
C LYS A 25 15.79 14.08 3.80
N PHE A 26 14.72 14.83 4.03
CA PHE A 26 14.55 15.62 5.24
C PHE A 26 13.26 15.21 5.97
N LEU A 27 13.37 14.74 7.22
CA LEU A 27 12.25 14.26 8.04
C LEU A 27 11.29 13.23 7.38
N GLY A 28 11.71 12.57 6.29
CA GLY A 28 10.85 11.65 5.55
C GLY A 28 10.25 12.23 4.28
N PHE A 29 10.43 13.52 4.05
CA PHE A 29 10.09 14.26 2.85
C PHE A 29 11.30 14.42 1.93
N SER A 30 11.01 14.85 0.71
CA SER A 30 11.95 15.32 -0.28
C SER A 30 11.26 16.41 -1.10
N PHE A 31 12.02 17.12 -1.92
CA PHE A 31 11.50 18.22 -2.71
C PHE A 31 11.41 17.82 -4.19
N TYR A 32 10.71 18.63 -4.98
CA TYR A 32 10.73 18.57 -6.43
C TYR A 32 10.52 19.97 -7.01
N TRP A 33 10.99 20.19 -8.24
CA TRP A 33 10.81 21.47 -8.92
C TRP A 33 9.42 21.56 -9.55
N LYS A 34 8.72 22.68 -9.32
CA LYS A 34 7.42 23.03 -9.90
C LYS A 34 7.58 24.38 -10.63
N LYS A 35 6.70 24.67 -11.58
CA LYS A 35 6.70 25.95 -12.32
C LYS A 35 6.67 27.17 -11.38
N ASP A 36 5.90 27.09 -10.29
CA ASP A 36 5.70 28.18 -9.33
C ASP A 36 6.62 28.09 -8.10
N GLY A 37 7.70 27.30 -8.16
CA GLY A 37 8.66 27.14 -7.07
C GLY A 37 8.96 25.68 -6.71
N THR A 38 9.03 25.37 -5.42
CA THR A 38 9.42 24.02 -4.94
C THR A 38 8.23 23.30 -4.31
N GLY A 39 7.91 22.11 -4.81
CA GLY A 39 6.90 21.24 -4.21
C GLY A 39 7.49 20.28 -3.18
N ILE A 40 6.66 19.86 -2.22
CA ILE A 40 7.00 18.86 -1.21
C ILE A 40 6.45 17.51 -1.65
N ARG A 41 7.29 16.46 -1.63
CA ARG A 41 6.89 15.07 -1.88
C ARG A 41 7.36 14.15 -0.76
N VAL A 42 6.74 12.98 -0.67
CA VAL A 42 7.20 11.94 0.26
C VAL A 42 8.46 11.27 -0.27
N HIS A 43 9.51 11.17 0.55
CA HIS A 43 10.75 10.53 0.13
C HIS A 43 10.54 9.03 -0.16
N PRO A 44 11.15 8.44 -1.22
CA PRO A 44 10.95 7.04 -1.59
C PRO A 44 11.23 6.03 -0.46
N LYS A 45 12.21 6.31 0.42
CA LYS A 45 12.47 5.48 1.62
C LYS A 45 11.25 5.42 2.56
N SER A 46 10.51 6.51 2.73
CA SER A 46 9.30 6.56 3.59
C SER A 46 8.15 5.76 2.97
N VAL A 47 7.96 5.86 1.65
CA VAL A 47 7.00 5.04 0.89
C VAL A 47 7.34 3.54 0.99
N LYS A 48 8.62 3.18 0.85
CA LYS A 48 9.08 1.79 1.03
C LYS A 48 8.78 1.27 2.43
N LYS A 49 9.00 2.09 3.48
CA LYS A 49 8.63 1.75 4.86
C LYS A 49 7.13 1.51 5.02
N LEU A 50 6.27 2.35 4.43
CA LEU A 50 4.83 2.12 4.43
C LEU A 50 4.47 0.81 3.72
N LYS A 51 4.99 0.58 2.51
CA LYS A 51 4.77 -0.67 1.77
C LYS A 51 5.16 -1.89 2.60
N ALA A 52 6.28 -1.84 3.31
CA ALA A 52 6.70 -2.93 4.21
C ALA A 52 5.69 -3.18 5.35
N LYS A 53 5.23 -2.12 6.03
CA LYS A 53 4.21 -2.21 7.09
C LYS A 53 2.90 -2.81 6.56
N LEU A 54 2.42 -2.32 5.41
CA LEU A 54 1.21 -2.84 4.77
C LEU A 54 1.38 -4.30 4.33
N LYS A 55 2.56 -4.66 3.79
CA LYS A 55 2.91 -6.04 3.38
C LYS A 55 2.84 -7.02 4.55
N ALA A 56 3.34 -6.62 5.72
CA ALA A 56 3.30 -7.45 6.93
C ALA A 56 1.87 -7.74 7.39
N VAL A 57 0.98 -6.73 7.32
CA VAL A 57 -0.44 -6.86 7.68
C VAL A 57 -1.20 -7.69 6.64
N THR A 58 -0.89 -7.52 5.37
CA THR A 58 -1.47 -8.28 4.25
C THR A 58 -0.62 -9.50 3.87
N GLY A 59 0.07 -10.09 4.84
CA GLY A 59 0.82 -11.34 4.65
C GLY A 59 -0.11 -12.49 4.29
N ARG A 60 0.36 -13.40 3.41
CA ARG A 60 -0.39 -14.60 3.01
C ARG A 60 -0.39 -15.69 4.09
N SER A 61 0.64 -15.70 4.93
CA SER A 61 0.87 -16.72 5.97
C SER A 61 0.48 -16.23 7.37
N ASN A 62 -0.26 -15.12 7.47
CA ASN A 62 -0.71 -14.64 8.78
C ASN A 62 -2.14 -15.15 9.07
N ALA A 63 -2.37 -15.71 10.25
CA ALA A 63 -3.68 -16.19 10.69
C ALA A 63 -4.63 -15.06 11.11
N LYS A 64 -4.39 -13.81 10.65
CA LYS A 64 -5.17 -12.65 11.06
C LYS A 64 -6.54 -12.66 10.39
N GLY A 65 -7.60 -12.59 11.19
CA GLY A 65 -8.97 -12.41 10.69
C GLY A 65 -9.14 -11.13 9.87
N VAL A 66 -10.16 -11.08 8.99
CA VAL A 66 -10.41 -9.91 8.11
C VAL A 66 -10.59 -8.64 8.93
N LYS A 67 -11.45 -8.69 9.95
CA LYS A 67 -11.80 -7.52 10.78
C LYS A 67 -10.53 -6.93 11.43
N LYS A 68 -9.72 -7.76 12.07
CA LYS A 68 -8.42 -7.36 12.66
C LYS A 68 -7.49 -6.75 11.62
N ARG A 69 -7.47 -7.28 10.40
CA ARG A 69 -6.66 -6.75 9.30
C ARG A 69 -7.15 -5.37 8.85
N ILE A 70 -8.46 -5.20 8.67
CA ILE A 70 -9.07 -3.92 8.30
C ILE A 70 -8.72 -2.85 9.33
N VAL A 71 -8.95 -3.13 10.62
CA VAL A 71 -8.62 -2.20 11.71
C VAL A 71 -7.15 -1.81 11.67
N ARG A 72 -6.25 -2.79 11.54
CA ARG A 72 -4.82 -2.52 11.50
C ARG A 72 -4.39 -1.71 10.27
N LEU A 73 -4.96 -1.99 9.10
CA LEU A 73 -4.72 -1.21 7.89
C LEU A 73 -5.20 0.23 8.08
N ARG A 74 -6.39 0.43 8.64
CA ARG A 74 -6.96 1.75 8.88
C ARG A 74 -6.07 2.59 9.79
N GLN A 75 -5.60 2.02 10.90
CA GLN A 75 -4.66 2.70 11.81
C GLN A 75 -3.37 3.14 11.11
N ILE A 76 -2.74 2.23 10.35
CA ILE A 76 -1.48 2.51 9.65
C ILE A 76 -1.68 3.62 8.61
N ILE A 77 -2.74 3.52 7.81
CA ILE A 77 -3.03 4.46 6.73
C ILE A 77 -3.37 5.84 7.31
N THR A 78 -4.22 5.88 8.34
CA THR A 78 -4.62 7.14 8.98
C THR A 78 -3.41 7.88 9.55
N GLY A 79 -2.58 7.20 10.35
CA GLY A 79 -1.39 7.83 10.92
C GLY A 79 -0.38 8.28 9.86
N TRP A 80 -0.22 7.51 8.78
CA TRP A 80 0.72 7.87 7.72
C TRP A 80 0.22 9.06 6.89
N VAL A 81 -1.06 9.07 6.50
CA VAL A 81 -1.64 10.18 5.75
C VAL A 81 -1.67 11.46 6.58
N ASN A 82 -2.00 11.39 7.87
CA ASN A 82 -1.99 12.57 8.73
C ASN A 82 -0.59 13.20 8.82
N TYR A 83 0.46 12.37 8.93
CA TYR A 83 1.84 12.88 9.00
C TYR A 83 2.34 13.42 7.65
N PHE A 84 2.07 12.71 6.55
CA PHE A 84 2.53 13.11 5.21
C PHE A 84 1.53 14.00 4.47
N GLY A 85 0.47 14.47 5.14
CA GLY A 85 -0.61 15.28 4.57
C GLY A 85 -0.20 16.67 4.10
N ILE A 86 1.05 17.08 4.28
CA ILE A 86 1.61 18.33 3.73
C ILE A 86 2.23 18.09 2.33
N ALA A 87 2.56 16.84 2.01
CA ALA A 87 3.22 16.49 0.76
C ALA A 87 2.22 16.21 -0.35
N ASP A 88 2.57 16.65 -1.56
CA ASP A 88 1.92 16.18 -2.77
C ASP A 88 2.26 14.70 -2.98
N MET A 89 1.25 13.86 -2.78
CA MET A 89 1.36 12.41 -2.92
C MET A 89 0.24 11.80 -3.74
N GLY A 90 -0.54 12.57 -4.51
CA GLY A 90 -1.71 12.10 -5.26
C GLY A 90 -1.43 10.85 -6.12
N ARG A 91 -0.37 10.90 -6.94
CA ARG A 91 0.06 9.74 -7.74
C ARG A 91 0.51 8.57 -6.87
N THR A 92 1.27 8.86 -5.81
CA THR A 92 1.84 7.84 -4.93
C THR A 92 0.75 7.10 -4.15
N VAL A 93 -0.28 7.79 -3.64
CA VAL A 93 -1.39 7.18 -2.92
C VAL A 93 -2.24 6.29 -3.83
N LYS A 94 -2.46 6.71 -5.09
CA LYS A 94 -3.17 5.90 -6.09
C LYS A 94 -2.44 4.59 -6.40
N GLU A 95 -1.13 4.67 -6.66
CA GLU A 95 -0.29 3.49 -6.89
C GLU A 95 -0.24 2.55 -5.67
N LEU A 96 -0.20 3.13 -4.46
CA LEU A 96 -0.26 2.37 -3.21
C LEU A 96 -1.59 1.64 -3.04
N ASP A 97 -2.71 2.29 -3.37
CA ASP A 97 -4.05 1.69 -3.28
C ASP A 97 -4.25 0.55 -4.26
N GLU A 98 -3.82 0.71 -5.52
CA GLU A 98 -3.85 -0.37 -6.51
C GLU A 98 -3.06 -1.59 -6.03
N TRP A 99 -1.84 -1.35 -5.54
CA TRP A 99 -1.00 -2.39 -4.98
C TRP A 99 -1.62 -3.04 -3.73
N LEU A 100 -2.21 -2.26 -2.82
CA LEU A 100 -2.84 -2.74 -1.60
C LEU A 100 -4.09 -3.59 -1.91
N ARG A 101 -4.96 -3.14 -2.81
CA ARG A 101 -6.15 -3.89 -3.25
C ARG A 101 -5.75 -5.23 -3.86
N ARG A 102 -4.72 -5.26 -4.71
CA ARG A 102 -4.17 -6.52 -5.25
C ARG A 102 -3.70 -7.46 -4.14
N ARG A 103 -3.03 -6.94 -3.10
CA ARG A 103 -2.63 -7.77 -1.94
C ARG A 103 -3.83 -8.31 -1.17
N ILE A 104 -4.88 -7.51 -1.01
CA ILE A 104 -6.11 -7.97 -0.35
C ILE A 104 -6.75 -9.11 -1.16
N ARG A 105 -6.87 -8.96 -2.48
CA ARG A 105 -7.36 -10.04 -3.38
C ARG A 105 -6.54 -11.32 -3.26
N MET A 106 -5.22 -11.21 -3.22
CA MET A 106 -4.33 -12.35 -2.99
C MET A 106 -4.67 -13.09 -1.68
N CYS A 107 -5.00 -12.35 -0.62
CA CYS A 107 -5.32 -12.95 0.67
C CYS A 107 -6.69 -13.60 0.72
N TYR A 108 -7.69 -13.07 0.02
CA TYR A 108 -8.95 -13.76 -0.20
C TYR A 108 -8.74 -15.08 -0.95
N TRP A 109 -8.00 -15.04 -2.06
CA TRP A 109 -7.69 -16.23 -2.84
C TRP A 109 -6.95 -17.30 -2.01
N LYS A 110 -6.00 -16.89 -1.18
CA LYS A 110 -5.29 -17.79 -0.27
C LYS A 110 -6.24 -18.40 0.78
N ARG A 111 -7.19 -17.62 1.30
CA ARG A 111 -8.16 -18.10 2.28
C ARG A 111 -9.09 -19.15 1.69
N TRP A 112 -9.55 -18.97 0.46
CA TRP A 112 -10.44 -19.94 -0.19
C TRP A 112 -9.79 -21.33 -0.33
N LYS A 113 -8.45 -21.44 -0.25
CA LYS A 113 -7.62 -22.67 -0.11
C LYS A 113 -7.99 -23.83 -1.06
N LYS A 114 -9.14 -24.48 -0.87
CA LYS A 114 -9.69 -25.59 -1.65
C LYS A 114 -10.28 -25.10 -2.97
N VAL A 115 -10.22 -25.96 -4.00
CA VAL A 115 -10.80 -25.68 -5.33
C VAL A 115 -12.30 -25.43 -5.23
N LYS A 116 -13.04 -26.34 -4.57
CA LYS A 116 -14.49 -26.21 -4.37
C LYS A 116 -14.87 -24.85 -3.78
N THR A 117 -14.21 -24.48 -2.68
CA THR A 117 -14.45 -23.17 -2.04
C THR A 117 -14.10 -21.99 -2.93
N ARG A 118 -13.06 -22.07 -3.78
CA ARG A 118 -12.78 -21.00 -4.77
C ARG A 118 -13.89 -20.90 -5.79
N TYR A 119 -14.35 -22.03 -6.33
CA TYR A 119 -15.45 -22.09 -7.28
C TYR A 119 -16.72 -21.47 -6.67
N ASP A 120 -17.15 -21.96 -5.50
CA ASP A 120 -18.37 -21.51 -4.83
C ASP A 120 -18.34 -19.99 -4.56
N ASN A 121 -17.20 -19.47 -4.11
CA ASN A 121 -17.07 -18.02 -3.86
C ASN A 121 -17.03 -17.21 -5.16
N LEU A 122 -16.44 -17.71 -6.24
CA LEU A 122 -16.46 -17.02 -7.54
C LEU A 122 -17.89 -16.94 -8.08
N VAL A 123 -18.63 -18.05 -8.08
CA VAL A 123 -20.03 -18.09 -8.50
C VAL A 123 -20.89 -17.18 -7.64
N LYS A 124 -20.72 -17.22 -6.31
CA LYS A 124 -21.41 -16.32 -5.37
C LYS A 124 -21.13 -14.84 -5.61
N LEU A 125 -19.95 -14.51 -6.16
CA LEU A 125 -19.55 -13.15 -6.53
C LEU A 125 -19.98 -12.77 -7.97
N GLY A 126 -20.82 -13.58 -8.62
CA GLY A 126 -21.40 -13.30 -9.93
C GLY A 126 -20.50 -13.66 -11.12
N ILE A 127 -19.52 -14.54 -10.91
CA ILE A 127 -18.71 -15.08 -12.02
C ILE A 127 -19.43 -16.27 -12.65
N ASP A 128 -19.50 -16.26 -13.98
CA ASP A 128 -19.97 -17.39 -14.79
C ASP A 128 -19.34 -18.73 -14.37
N GLU A 129 -20.15 -19.80 -14.33
CA GLU A 129 -19.73 -21.10 -13.80
C GLU A 129 -18.56 -21.71 -14.56
N HIS A 130 -18.55 -21.59 -15.89
CA HIS A 130 -17.47 -22.12 -16.72
C HIS A 130 -16.15 -21.42 -16.39
N LYS A 131 -16.17 -20.08 -16.32
CA LYS A 131 -14.99 -19.30 -15.90
C LYS A 131 -14.60 -19.54 -14.44
N ALA A 132 -15.56 -19.71 -13.54
CA ALA A 132 -15.28 -20.04 -12.15
C ALA A 132 -14.52 -21.37 -12.03
N ARG A 133 -14.92 -22.39 -12.79
CA ARG A 133 -14.29 -23.72 -12.83
C ARG A 133 -12.88 -23.71 -13.44
N GLU A 134 -12.69 -22.92 -14.49
CA GLU A 134 -11.38 -22.71 -15.13
C GLU A 134 -10.37 -22.12 -14.12
N TYR A 135 -10.77 -21.04 -13.44
CA TYR A 135 -9.88 -20.30 -12.56
C TYR A 135 -9.71 -20.92 -11.16
N SER A 136 -10.70 -21.65 -10.64
CA SER A 136 -10.58 -22.33 -9.34
C SER A 136 -9.43 -23.35 -9.32
N ASN A 137 -9.20 -24.02 -10.46
CA ASN A 137 -8.18 -25.04 -10.69
C ASN A 137 -6.83 -24.50 -11.20
N THR A 138 -6.66 -23.18 -11.24
CA THR A 138 -5.45 -22.59 -11.79
C THR A 138 -4.18 -23.01 -11.02
N ARG A 139 -3.12 -23.35 -11.77
CA ARG A 139 -1.77 -23.60 -11.23
C ARG A 139 -0.96 -22.30 -11.01
N LYS A 140 -1.52 -21.15 -11.38
CA LYS A 140 -0.85 -19.84 -11.23
C LYS A 140 -0.67 -19.48 -9.75
N GLY A 141 0.49 -18.96 -9.39
CA GLY A 141 0.80 -18.54 -8.01
C GLY A 141 -0.11 -17.41 -7.49
N TYR A 142 -0.23 -17.29 -6.17
CA TYR A 142 -1.14 -16.35 -5.49
C TYR A 142 -0.98 -14.88 -5.94
N TRP A 143 0.25 -14.42 -6.14
CA TRP A 143 0.50 -13.05 -6.59
C TRP A 143 0.15 -12.85 -8.07
N ARG A 144 0.32 -13.88 -8.91
CA ARG A 144 -0.04 -13.84 -10.34
C ARG A 144 -1.55 -13.79 -10.51
N ILE A 145 -2.27 -14.67 -9.83
CA ILE A 145 -3.74 -14.71 -9.92
C ILE A 145 -4.39 -13.46 -9.34
N SER A 146 -3.80 -12.82 -8.32
CA SER A 146 -4.33 -11.56 -7.76
C SER A 146 -4.43 -10.39 -8.75
N ASN A 147 -3.73 -10.48 -9.88
CA ASN A 147 -3.76 -9.49 -10.98
C ASN A 147 -4.55 -9.97 -12.20
N SER A 148 -5.28 -11.07 -12.08
CA SER A 148 -6.08 -11.62 -13.19
C SER A 148 -7.40 -10.86 -13.32
N PRO A 149 -7.97 -10.80 -14.53
CA PRO A 149 -9.29 -10.22 -14.74
C PRO A 149 -10.37 -10.88 -13.87
N ILE A 150 -10.26 -12.19 -13.60
CA ILE A 150 -11.25 -12.92 -12.80
C ILE A 150 -11.35 -12.38 -11.37
N LEU A 151 -10.22 -12.09 -10.72
CA LEU A 151 -10.23 -11.58 -9.34
C LEU A 151 -10.53 -10.09 -9.27
N THR A 152 -10.20 -9.33 -10.32
CA THR A 152 -10.61 -7.92 -10.41
C THR A 152 -12.12 -7.81 -10.58
N ARG A 153 -12.73 -8.70 -11.38
CA ARG A 153 -14.19 -8.79 -11.58
C ARG A 153 -14.93 -9.34 -10.36
N ALA A 154 -14.42 -10.40 -9.73
CA ALA A 154 -15.07 -11.00 -8.57
C ALA A 154 -14.93 -10.14 -7.30
N LEU A 155 -13.74 -9.57 -7.07
CA LEU A 155 -13.44 -8.73 -5.90
C LEU A 155 -13.23 -7.29 -6.38
N THR A 156 -14.32 -6.66 -6.80
CA THR A 156 -14.32 -5.29 -7.32
C THR A 156 -13.83 -4.29 -6.26
N ASN A 157 -13.40 -3.11 -6.71
CA ASN A 157 -12.97 -2.06 -5.79
C ASN A 157 -14.12 -1.63 -4.85
N GLU A 158 -15.34 -1.57 -5.37
CA GLU A 158 -16.55 -1.28 -4.60
C GLU A 158 -16.85 -2.36 -3.58
N TRP A 159 -16.74 -3.64 -3.96
CA TRP A 159 -16.94 -4.75 -3.04
C TRP A 159 -15.94 -4.69 -1.88
N LEU A 160 -14.65 -4.42 -2.17
CA LEU A 160 -13.63 -4.24 -1.14
C LEU A 160 -13.95 -3.06 -0.20
N LYS A 161 -14.47 -1.95 -0.74
CA LYS A 161 -14.90 -0.80 0.04
C LYS A 161 -16.11 -1.14 0.93
N LYS A 162 -17.11 -1.85 0.40
CA LYS A 162 -18.27 -2.35 1.16
C LYS A 162 -17.86 -3.31 2.29
N GLN A 163 -16.81 -4.10 2.10
CA GLN A 163 -16.24 -4.94 3.16
C GLN A 163 -15.50 -4.13 4.25
N GLY A 164 -15.31 -2.83 4.06
CA GLY A 164 -14.71 -1.91 5.04
C GLY A 164 -13.20 -1.73 4.91
N PHE A 165 -12.56 -2.22 3.83
CA PHE A 165 -11.14 -1.96 3.62
C PHE A 165 -10.88 -0.48 3.39
N PRO A 166 -9.88 0.11 4.07
CA PRO A 166 -9.54 1.52 3.91
C PRO A 166 -8.90 1.80 2.54
N THR A 167 -9.24 2.95 1.98
CA THR A 167 -8.63 3.50 0.75
C THR A 167 -7.71 4.66 1.16
N ILE A 168 -6.44 4.62 0.75
CA ILE A 168 -5.44 5.64 1.09
C ILE A 168 -5.78 6.96 0.41
N THR A 169 -6.19 6.92 -0.86
CA THR A 169 -6.60 8.11 -1.63
C THR A 169 -7.78 8.82 -0.97
N GLU A 170 -8.80 8.08 -0.51
CA GLU A 170 -9.95 8.69 0.18
C GLU A 170 -9.51 9.40 1.47
N ARG A 171 -8.60 8.78 2.25
CA ARG A 171 -8.08 9.43 3.46
C ARG A 171 -7.24 10.66 3.13
N TYR A 172 -6.49 10.63 2.03
CA TYR A 172 -5.68 11.76 1.56
C TYR A 172 -6.54 12.96 1.17
N LEU A 173 -7.61 12.73 0.41
CA LEU A 173 -8.57 13.75 0.00
C LEU A 173 -9.42 14.33 1.15
N LEU A 174 -9.39 13.71 2.33
CA LEU A 174 -10.04 14.27 3.53
C LEU A 174 -9.11 15.20 4.32
N VAL A 175 -7.81 15.14 4.06
CA VAL A 175 -6.78 15.92 4.77
C VAL A 175 -6.27 17.08 3.90
N HIS A 176 -6.35 16.92 2.57
CA HIS A 176 -6.13 17.98 1.57
C HIS A 176 -7.46 18.57 1.14
#